data_AF-A0A956HQB6-F1
#
_entry.id   AF-A0A956HQB6-F1
#
_cell.length_a   1.000
_cell.length_b   1.000
_cell.length_c   1.000
_cell.angle_alpha   90.00
_cell.angle_beta   90.00
_cell.angle_gamma   90.00
#
_symmetry.space_group_name_H-M   'P 1'
#
loop_
_entity.id
_entity.type
_entity.pdbx_description
1 polymer ?
#
loop_
_entity_poly.entity_id
_entity_poly.type
_entity_poly.pdbx_seq_one_letter_code
_entity_poly.pdbx_strand_id
1 'polypeptide(L)'
;MEVVRMPFGEESWIELADATFEACDAEPDDFEDMSVVRLRTPDRARIDTSSFERWVQSCLQQTVQPGLRVTGALGPWSREALCLLQRSLRLSAHGLLDDATLAALEQLSGIERPVIAESRRRAGAGELGHADGDDAAPELVVTTRDTDEGVVHKVALAGDAIEFRYRTRERLHPDGSQTADSFNVWSYRKLARKDSVGDAELQAGGLSMSEIRILRENAFKESRGSFGAVNSWDRQIISWGMAQFAGHAGTLANLLAFIAEDAPVAFAAWFTRFGVSVEHGSYPYIDRKKHEYTTRRGAHVVIVDGETRLAGDRAWEHVRQSPRLIGLLMLAGNDLRIQVAQCRYWKFAFLDKTVARLVCCGQRYTVDRRQDGVLTRVFGPSRTRDEWKAWAARPESAVDGENLETIFTAVPDYYLERPAADGSVYLLQSGQRLGAFLTSEYAFGLMGRLCNWMPAYVRPWTEDFFAALAEEHPELAVHDPATWEQHPALEEEFLAKVRARRAAAKQGSYDPPYGDTLDHARGSFTAGSGELDAAVEAAEEASRVGGAGGADDDVGTRGLPDEVEAPSEDDAEAPTEDDAEAPTEDAPDGGEAEVHVDAAEGEEAPRVARFTWTPPTER
;
A
#
# COMPACT_ATOMS: atom_id res chain seq x y z
N MET A 1 -26.81 -56.56 22.75
CA MET A 1 -26.13 -55.26 22.89
C MET A 1 -24.84 -55.40 22.12
N GLU A 2 -24.89 -55.05 20.85
CA GLU A 2 -23.86 -55.42 19.88
C GLU A 2 -23.36 -54.14 19.22
N VAL A 3 -22.05 -53.92 19.33
CA VAL A 3 -21.33 -52.84 18.69
C VAL A 3 -21.17 -53.21 17.22
N VAL A 4 -21.70 -52.36 16.34
CA VAL A 4 -21.35 -52.37 14.91
C VAL A 4 -20.70 -51.03 14.60
N ARG A 5 -19.45 -51.11 14.12
CA ARG A 5 -18.68 -50.01 13.55
C ARG A 5 -18.88 -49.97 12.03
N MET A 6 -18.64 -48.77 11.49
CA MET A 6 -18.20 -48.39 10.12
C MET A 6 -19.27 -47.67 9.27
N PRO A 7 -18.88 -46.81 8.30
CA PRO A 7 -17.67 -45.97 8.18
C PRO A 7 -17.98 -44.49 7.90
N PHE A 8 -16.98 -43.63 8.12
CA PHE A 8 -16.98 -42.24 7.66
C PHE A 8 -16.85 -42.20 6.13
N GLY A 9 -17.67 -41.37 5.49
CA GLY A 9 -17.59 -41.06 4.07
C GLY A 9 -18.71 -40.12 3.68
N GLU A 10 -18.50 -38.82 3.88
CA GLU A 10 -19.17 -37.74 3.14
C GLU A 10 -18.42 -36.44 3.45
N GLU A 11 -17.78 -35.89 2.42
CA GLU A 11 -17.21 -34.55 2.40
C GLU A 11 -18.34 -33.53 2.59
N SER A 12 -18.47 -33.00 3.81
CA SER A 12 -19.34 -31.86 4.05
C SER A 12 -18.66 -30.59 3.54
N TRP A 13 -19.03 -30.15 2.34
CA TRP A 13 -18.85 -28.78 1.91
C TRP A 13 -19.74 -27.90 2.79
N ILE A 14 -19.13 -27.22 3.76
CA ILE A 14 -19.82 -26.20 4.56
C ILE A 14 -20.19 -25.05 3.61
N GLU A 15 -21.48 -24.79 3.48
CA GLU A 15 -22.04 -23.62 2.81
C GLU A 15 -21.48 -22.34 3.46
N LEU A 16 -20.53 -21.70 2.76
CA LEU A 16 -20.25 -20.28 2.96
C LEU A 16 -21.41 -19.49 2.35
N ALA A 17 -22.50 -19.38 3.11
CA ALA A 17 -23.52 -18.37 2.87
C ALA A 17 -22.83 -17.00 2.81
N ASP A 18 -23.22 -16.18 1.84
CA ASP A 18 -22.75 -14.83 1.58
C ASP A 18 -22.54 -14.03 2.88
N ALA A 19 -21.32 -14.09 3.41
CA ALA A 19 -20.82 -13.06 4.29
C ALA A 19 -20.75 -11.82 3.41
N THR A 20 -21.76 -10.95 3.57
CA THR A 20 -21.82 -9.62 3.00
C THR A 20 -20.58 -8.88 3.44
N PHE A 21 -19.53 -9.00 2.62
CA PHE A 21 -18.31 -8.23 2.74
C PHE A 21 -18.72 -6.79 2.45
N GLU A 22 -18.95 -6.02 3.53
CA GLU A 22 -18.75 -4.58 3.49
C GLU A 22 -17.27 -4.39 3.12
N ALA A 23 -17.01 -4.30 1.81
CA ALA A 23 -15.83 -3.62 1.34
C ALA A 23 -15.90 -2.27 2.04
N CYS A 24 -14.99 -2.08 3.00
CA CYS A 24 -14.84 -0.81 3.66
C CYS A 24 -14.47 0.17 2.54
N ASP A 25 -15.46 0.92 2.10
CA ASP A 25 -15.28 2.21 1.49
C ASP A 25 -14.54 3.05 2.54
N ALA A 26 -13.23 2.82 2.67
CA ALA A 26 -12.36 3.69 3.43
C ALA A 26 -12.52 5.04 2.74
N GLU A 27 -13.22 5.96 3.41
CA GLU A 27 -13.33 7.32 2.94
C GLU A 27 -11.88 7.84 2.81
N PRO A 28 -11.52 8.57 1.75
CA PRO A 28 -10.21 9.21 1.64
C PRO A 28 -9.86 10.10 2.87
N ASP A 29 -10.87 10.44 3.68
CA ASP A 29 -10.74 11.20 4.92
C ASP A 29 -10.27 10.32 6.11
N ASP A 30 -10.33 8.99 6.04
CA ASP A 30 -9.73 8.10 7.07
C ASP A 30 -8.17 8.11 7.04
N PHE A 31 -7.59 8.85 6.10
CA PHE A 31 -6.15 9.12 5.97
C PHE A 31 -5.72 10.46 6.60
N GLU A 32 -6.60 11.13 7.36
CA GLU A 32 -6.34 12.43 7.96
C GLU A 32 -5.40 12.41 9.17
N ASP A 33 -5.12 11.25 9.76
CA ASP A 33 -4.33 11.16 10.98
C ASP A 33 -2.82 10.97 10.73
N MET A 34 -2.21 11.95 10.07
CA MET A 34 -0.76 12.14 10.08
C MET A 34 -0.50 13.43 10.87
N SER A 35 0.10 13.27 12.05
CA SER A 35 0.39 14.38 12.98
C SER A 35 1.20 15.50 12.32
N VAL A 36 1.14 16.68 12.95
CA VAL A 36 1.93 17.86 12.56
C VAL A 36 3.42 17.49 12.52
N VAL A 37 3.97 17.33 11.32
CA VAL A 37 5.40 17.07 11.15
C VAL A 37 6.15 18.34 11.57
N ARG A 38 7.11 18.20 12.48
CA ARG A 38 8.01 19.33 12.81
C ARG A 38 8.83 19.66 11.57
N LEU A 39 8.61 20.86 11.03
CA LEU A 39 9.38 21.37 9.91
C LEU A 39 10.84 21.53 10.30
N ARG A 40 11.72 20.97 9.49
CA ARG A 40 13.17 21.15 9.62
C ARG A 40 13.60 22.41 8.87
N THR A 41 14.63 23.07 9.37
CA THR A 41 15.28 24.15 8.61
C THR A 41 16.18 23.49 7.56
N PRO A 42 15.95 23.72 6.26
CA PRO A 42 16.67 23.03 5.21
C PRO A 42 18.10 23.55 5.05
N ASP A 43 19.05 22.64 4.76
CA ASP A 43 20.41 23.01 4.38
C ASP A 43 20.42 23.52 2.93
N ARG A 44 20.64 24.84 2.77
CA ARG A 44 20.63 25.50 1.45
C ARG A 44 21.63 24.90 0.47
N ALA A 45 22.77 24.38 0.95
CA ALA A 45 23.79 23.81 0.07
C ALA A 45 23.35 22.48 -0.58
N ARG A 46 22.31 21.84 -0.04
CA ARG A 46 21.79 20.55 -0.50
C ARG A 46 20.56 20.65 -1.39
N ILE A 47 20.10 21.87 -1.72
CA ILE A 47 18.92 22.06 -2.55
C ILE A 47 19.31 22.01 -4.03
N ASP A 48 18.82 21.00 -4.75
CA ASP A 48 19.07 20.82 -6.18
C ASP A 48 18.21 21.80 -7.00
N THR A 49 18.84 22.84 -7.55
CA THR A 49 18.17 23.86 -8.38
C THR A 49 18.24 23.57 -9.88
N SER A 50 18.65 22.36 -10.30
CA SER A 50 18.84 22.03 -11.72
C SER A 50 17.54 21.95 -12.52
N SER A 51 16.42 21.69 -11.85
CA SER A 51 15.06 21.85 -12.39
C SER A 51 14.09 22.31 -11.31
N PHE A 52 12.91 22.78 -11.70
CA PHE A 52 11.86 23.16 -10.76
C PHE A 52 11.37 21.98 -9.91
N GLU A 53 11.18 20.82 -10.54
CA GLU A 53 10.74 19.59 -9.88
C GLU A 53 11.80 19.10 -8.88
N ARG A 54 13.08 19.15 -9.27
CA ARG A 54 14.20 18.82 -8.38
C ARG A 54 14.31 19.79 -7.22
N TRP A 55 14.10 21.09 -7.46
CA TRP A 55 14.07 22.10 -6.40
C TRP A 55 12.95 21.83 -5.41
N VAL A 56 11.72 21.57 -5.88
CA VAL A 56 10.60 21.21 -5.00
C VAL A 56 10.93 19.97 -4.17
N GLN A 57 11.43 18.90 -4.82
CA GLN A 57 11.76 17.66 -4.14
C GLN A 57 12.87 17.83 -3.11
N SER A 58 13.94 18.57 -3.42
CA SER A 58 14.99 18.85 -2.45
C SER A 58 14.48 19.69 -1.28
N CYS A 59 13.64 20.69 -1.53
CA CYS A 59 13.04 21.46 -0.44
C CYS A 59 12.18 20.57 0.46
N LEU A 60 11.33 19.73 -0.11
CA LEU A 60 10.50 18.77 0.64
C LEU A 60 11.34 17.73 1.38
N GLN A 61 12.40 17.24 0.75
CA GLN A 61 13.34 16.29 1.34
C GLN A 61 13.96 16.89 2.61
N GLN A 62 14.44 18.13 2.51
CA GLN A 62 15.11 18.79 3.62
C GLN A 62 14.16 19.28 4.72
N THR A 63 12.89 19.56 4.40
CA THR A 63 11.93 20.18 5.35
C THR A 63 11.01 19.19 6.05
N VAL A 64 10.44 18.23 5.31
CA VAL A 64 9.35 17.36 5.80
C VAL A 64 9.64 15.87 5.68
N GLN A 65 10.40 15.44 4.67
CA GLN A 65 10.58 14.01 4.39
C GLN A 65 12.01 13.69 3.93
N PRO A 66 12.98 13.51 4.86
CA PRO A 66 14.39 13.27 4.53
C PRO A 66 14.67 12.12 3.55
N GLY A 67 13.81 11.10 3.53
CA GLY A 67 13.90 9.98 2.61
C GLY A 67 13.36 10.25 1.19
N LEU A 68 12.83 11.43 0.90
CA LEU A 68 12.28 11.77 -0.41
C LEU A 68 13.40 11.86 -1.46
N ARG A 69 13.35 11.00 -2.49
CA ARG A 69 14.33 11.03 -3.59
C ARG A 69 14.12 12.23 -4.51
N VAL A 70 15.22 12.85 -4.92
CA VAL A 70 15.24 13.98 -5.87
C VAL A 70 15.42 13.43 -7.30
N THR A 71 14.31 13.07 -7.92
CA THR A 71 14.27 12.44 -9.25
C THR A 71 14.10 13.46 -10.38
N GLY A 72 13.44 14.58 -10.10
CA GLY A 72 12.94 15.54 -11.09
C GLY A 72 11.53 15.24 -11.60
N ALA A 73 10.80 14.30 -10.98
CA ALA A 73 9.40 13.99 -11.30
C ALA A 73 8.52 14.10 -10.05
N LEU A 74 7.52 15.00 -10.06
CA LEU A 74 6.67 15.29 -8.91
C LEU A 74 5.54 14.26 -8.72
N GLY A 75 5.86 13.22 -7.95
CA GLY A 75 5.05 12.02 -7.81
C GLY A 75 4.21 11.82 -6.53
N PRO A 76 3.48 10.70 -6.25
CA PRO A 76 2.79 10.50 -4.98
C PRO A 76 3.68 10.75 -3.77
N TRP A 77 4.97 10.42 -3.81
CA TRP A 77 5.90 10.75 -2.73
C TRP A 77 6.09 12.25 -2.55
N SER A 78 6.32 12.97 -3.64
CA SER A 78 6.42 14.43 -3.59
C SER A 78 5.08 15.05 -3.18
N ARG A 79 3.95 14.47 -3.60
CA ARG A 79 2.60 14.93 -3.25
C ARG A 79 2.25 14.64 -1.79
N GLU A 80 2.63 13.50 -1.26
CA GLU A 80 2.47 13.17 0.15
C GLU A 80 3.34 14.09 1.00
N ALA A 81 4.61 14.30 0.61
CA ALA A 81 5.47 15.31 1.22
C ALA A 81 4.84 16.71 1.15
N LEU A 82 4.24 17.08 0.01
CA LEU A 82 3.51 18.34 -0.13
C LEU A 82 2.28 18.41 0.78
N CYS A 83 1.49 17.35 0.89
CA CYS A 83 0.38 17.28 1.84
C CYS A 83 0.87 17.48 3.27
N LEU A 84 1.99 16.84 3.66
CA LEU A 84 2.58 16.99 4.99
C LEU A 84 3.05 18.42 5.23
N LEU A 85 3.74 19.02 4.26
CA LEU A 85 4.15 20.42 4.31
C LEU A 85 2.94 21.35 4.46
N GLN A 86 1.92 21.17 3.61
CA GLN A 86 0.71 21.97 3.61
C GLN A 86 -0.03 21.89 4.96
N ARG A 87 -0.20 20.68 5.51
CA ARG A 87 -0.79 20.49 6.85
C ARG A 87 0.01 21.19 7.93
N SER A 88 1.33 21.03 7.90
CA SER A 88 2.26 21.63 8.87
C SER A 88 2.23 23.16 8.85
N LEU A 89 1.96 23.75 7.68
CA LEU A 89 1.84 25.19 7.47
C LEU A 89 0.40 25.72 7.50
N ARG A 90 -0.60 24.86 7.78
CA ARG A 90 -2.03 25.20 7.74
C ARG A 90 -2.51 25.72 6.36
N LEU A 91 -1.91 25.22 5.29
CA LEU A 91 -2.38 25.39 3.92
C LEU A 91 -3.39 24.29 3.55
N SER A 92 -4.10 24.45 2.44
CA SER A 92 -4.99 23.41 1.91
C SER A 92 -4.18 22.17 1.49
N ALA A 93 -4.35 21.06 2.21
CA ALA A 93 -3.57 19.84 2.05
C ALA A 93 -4.07 18.97 0.89
N HIS A 94 -3.83 19.42 -0.34
CA HIS A 94 -4.23 18.70 -1.56
C HIS A 94 -3.06 18.09 -2.32
N GLY A 95 -1.82 18.26 -1.84
CA GLY A 95 -0.61 17.66 -2.42
C GLY A 95 -0.27 18.20 -3.81
N LEU A 96 -0.72 19.41 -4.14
CA LEU A 96 -0.43 20.09 -5.41
C LEU A 96 0.35 21.38 -5.12
N LEU A 97 1.17 21.81 -6.07
CA LEU A 97 1.90 23.07 -6.00
C LEU A 97 0.98 24.21 -6.44
N ASP A 98 0.36 24.89 -5.49
CA ASP A 98 -0.27 26.19 -5.69
C ASP A 98 0.70 27.33 -5.30
N ASP A 99 0.30 28.57 -5.57
CA ASP A 99 1.15 29.74 -5.30
C ASP A 99 1.49 29.88 -3.80
N ALA A 100 0.57 29.50 -2.92
CA ALA A 100 0.79 29.53 -1.47
C ALA A 100 1.84 28.50 -1.04
N THR A 101 1.78 27.29 -1.57
CA THR A 101 2.74 26.22 -1.30
C THR A 101 4.12 26.57 -1.87
N LEU A 102 4.17 27.18 -3.05
CA LEU A 102 5.44 27.62 -3.65
C LEU A 102 6.08 28.75 -2.83
N ALA A 103 5.31 29.76 -2.43
CA ALA A 103 5.82 30.83 -1.57
C ALA A 103 6.33 30.29 -0.23
N ALA A 104 5.64 29.29 0.34
CA ALA A 104 6.09 28.62 1.56
C ALA A 104 7.41 27.86 1.37
N LEU A 105 7.57 27.14 0.26
CA LEU A 105 8.83 26.45 -0.07
C LEU A 105 9.99 27.44 -0.25
N GLU A 106 9.76 28.56 -0.92
CA GLU A 106 10.75 29.65 -1.07
C GLU A 106 11.11 30.27 0.29
N GLN A 107 10.12 30.51 1.15
CA GLN A 107 10.34 31.05 2.49
C GLN A 107 11.13 30.08 3.39
N LEU A 108 10.78 28.79 3.38
CA LEU A 108 11.44 27.77 4.20
C LEU A 108 12.86 27.46 3.71
N SER A 109 13.05 27.34 2.39
CA SER A 109 14.38 27.12 1.81
C SER A 109 15.27 28.35 1.86
N GLY A 110 14.66 29.55 1.76
CA GLY A 110 15.38 30.78 1.49
C GLY A 110 16.09 30.78 0.13
N ILE A 111 15.62 29.95 -0.81
CA ILE A 111 16.09 29.87 -2.19
C ILE A 111 14.89 30.14 -3.08
N GLU A 112 14.99 31.16 -3.95
CA GLU A 112 13.95 31.45 -4.93
C GLU A 112 13.77 30.27 -5.88
N ARG A 113 12.52 29.99 -6.26
CA ARG A 113 12.23 28.89 -7.18
C ARG A 113 12.95 29.12 -8.51
N PRO A 114 13.57 28.09 -9.11
CA PRO A 114 14.19 28.22 -10.43
C PRO A 114 13.16 28.77 -11.42
N VAL A 115 13.46 29.93 -12.04
CA VAL A 115 12.63 30.47 -13.11
C VAL A 115 12.78 29.53 -14.29
N ILE A 116 11.80 28.64 -14.47
CA ILE A 116 11.73 27.86 -15.70
C ILE A 116 11.47 28.88 -16.80
N ALA A 117 12.47 29.16 -17.64
CA ALA A 117 12.21 29.79 -18.92
C ALA A 117 11.17 28.89 -19.62
N GLU A 118 9.94 29.40 -19.77
CA GLU A 118 8.77 28.68 -20.30
C GLU A 118 9.05 27.96 -21.65
N SER A 119 10.15 28.33 -22.31
CA SER A 119 10.78 27.67 -23.45
C SER A 119 10.91 26.14 -23.33
N ARG A 120 11.09 25.56 -22.13
CA ARG A 120 11.16 24.08 -21.97
C ARG A 120 9.82 23.36 -21.82
N ARG A 121 8.75 24.02 -21.33
CA ARG A 121 7.41 23.39 -21.23
C ARG A 121 6.75 23.20 -22.60
N ARG A 122 7.11 24.00 -23.60
CA ARG A 122 6.71 23.77 -25.01
C ARG A 122 7.66 22.84 -25.77
N ALA A 123 8.94 22.76 -25.37
CA ALA A 123 9.89 21.87 -26.02
C ALA A 123 9.76 20.40 -25.56
N GLY A 124 9.23 20.12 -24.36
CA GLY A 124 9.06 18.75 -23.85
C GLY A 124 7.89 17.95 -24.44
N ALA A 125 7.08 18.55 -25.32
CA ALA A 125 6.09 17.84 -26.13
C ALA A 125 6.62 17.49 -27.55
N GLY A 126 7.88 17.84 -27.86
CA GLY A 126 8.52 17.55 -29.12
C GLY A 126 9.74 16.64 -28.92
N GLU A 127 9.74 15.52 -29.64
CA GLU A 127 10.93 14.74 -29.99
C GLU A 127 11.63 14.03 -28.82
N LEU A 128 11.00 12.95 -28.35
CA LEU A 128 11.78 11.74 -28.07
C LEU A 128 12.45 11.35 -29.40
N GLY A 129 13.77 11.54 -29.46
CA GLY A 129 14.58 11.25 -30.63
C GLY A 129 14.21 9.89 -31.22
N HIS A 130 13.55 9.93 -32.38
CA HIS A 130 13.42 8.77 -33.24
C HIS A 130 14.84 8.40 -33.65
N ALA A 131 15.37 7.31 -33.08
CA ALA A 131 16.38 6.58 -33.80
C ALA A 131 15.73 6.18 -35.13
N ASP A 132 16.23 6.72 -36.24
CA ASP A 132 15.82 6.43 -37.62
C ASP A 132 16.18 4.96 -37.99
N GLY A 133 15.61 4.02 -37.25
CA GLY A 133 15.45 2.63 -37.64
C GLY A 133 13.95 2.41 -37.85
N ASP A 134 13.56 2.10 -39.08
CA ASP A 134 12.19 1.85 -39.55
C ASP A 134 11.56 0.57 -38.95
N ASP A 135 11.98 0.18 -37.74
CA ASP A 135 11.41 -0.91 -36.97
C ASP A 135 10.14 -0.41 -36.31
N ALA A 136 9.02 -0.53 -37.04
CA ALA A 136 7.68 -0.27 -36.51
C ALA A 136 7.54 -0.93 -35.13
N ALA A 137 7.28 -0.11 -34.11
CA ALA A 137 7.21 -0.59 -32.74
C ALA A 137 6.21 -1.76 -32.65
N PRO A 138 6.55 -2.86 -31.96
CA PRO A 138 5.77 -4.11 -32.02
C PRO A 138 4.33 -3.87 -31.56
N GLU A 139 3.34 -4.24 -32.37
CA GLU A 139 1.93 -4.06 -32.05
C GLU A 139 1.44 -5.11 -31.04
N LEU A 140 0.45 -4.75 -30.22
CA LEU A 140 -0.23 -5.67 -29.32
C LEU A 140 -1.29 -6.45 -30.10
N VAL A 141 -1.01 -7.71 -30.38
CA VAL A 141 -1.87 -8.56 -31.22
C VAL A 141 -2.79 -9.40 -30.34
N VAL A 142 -4.09 -9.36 -30.61
CA VAL A 142 -5.10 -10.20 -29.96
C VAL A 142 -5.66 -11.20 -30.95
N THR A 143 -5.57 -12.48 -30.61
CA THR A 143 -6.21 -13.57 -31.36
C THR A 143 -7.19 -14.30 -30.46
N THR A 144 -8.40 -14.54 -30.95
CA THR A 144 -9.46 -15.24 -30.23
C THR A 144 -9.75 -16.57 -30.91
N ARG A 145 -9.89 -17.64 -30.13
CA ARG A 145 -10.24 -18.98 -30.62
C ARG A 145 -11.33 -19.60 -29.75
N ASP A 146 -12.29 -20.25 -30.38
CA ASP A 146 -13.28 -21.08 -29.70
C ASP A 146 -12.69 -22.47 -29.44
N THR A 147 -12.86 -22.97 -28.22
CA THR A 147 -12.48 -24.33 -27.82
C THR A 147 -13.65 -24.99 -27.09
N ASP A 148 -13.63 -26.31 -26.94
CA ASP A 148 -14.66 -27.04 -26.17
C ASP A 148 -14.79 -26.54 -24.72
N GLU A 149 -13.69 -25.99 -24.18
CA GLU A 149 -13.62 -25.42 -22.83
C GLU A 149 -13.96 -23.92 -22.76
N GLY A 150 -14.41 -23.29 -23.86
CA GLY A 150 -14.78 -21.88 -23.96
C GLY A 150 -13.87 -21.04 -24.87
N VAL A 151 -14.09 -19.73 -24.86
CA VAL A 151 -13.36 -18.74 -25.68
C VAL A 151 -12.00 -18.45 -25.06
N VAL A 152 -10.93 -18.69 -25.80
CA VAL A 152 -9.55 -18.36 -25.41
C VAL A 152 -9.10 -17.10 -26.12
N HIS A 153 -8.63 -16.13 -25.35
CA HIS A 153 -7.95 -14.94 -25.85
C HIS A 153 -6.44 -15.10 -25.67
N LYS A 154 -5.70 -14.98 -26.76
CA LYS A 154 -4.24 -14.91 -26.77
C LYS A 154 -3.82 -13.48 -27.09
N VAL A 155 -2.98 -12.90 -26.24
CA VAL A 155 -2.45 -11.55 -26.40
C VAL A 155 -0.94 -11.63 -26.48
N ALA A 156 -0.35 -11.04 -27.51
CA ALA A 156 1.08 -11.10 -27.78
C ALA A 156 1.68 -9.72 -28.02
N LEU A 157 2.90 -9.51 -27.51
CA LEU A 157 3.69 -8.30 -27.72
C LEU A 157 5.18 -8.65 -27.67
N ALA A 158 5.94 -8.18 -28.67
CA ALA A 158 7.42 -8.25 -28.68
C ALA A 158 8.00 -9.66 -28.38
N GLY A 159 7.33 -10.72 -28.84
CA GLY A 159 7.77 -12.10 -28.65
C GLY A 159 7.24 -12.78 -27.38
N ASP A 160 6.70 -12.03 -26.43
CA ASP A 160 5.95 -12.58 -25.30
C ASP A 160 4.48 -12.78 -25.67
N ALA A 161 3.84 -13.78 -25.07
CA ALA A 161 2.41 -14.03 -25.26
C ALA A 161 1.80 -14.67 -24.01
N ILE A 162 0.57 -14.25 -23.70
CA ILE A 162 -0.26 -14.81 -22.64
C ILE A 162 -1.56 -15.34 -23.24
N GLU A 163 -2.16 -16.33 -22.59
CA GLU A 163 -3.48 -16.85 -22.95
C GLU A 163 -4.39 -16.84 -21.74
N PHE A 164 -5.63 -16.39 -21.89
CA PHE A 164 -6.63 -16.42 -20.82
C PHE A 164 -8.05 -16.65 -21.35
N ARG A 165 -8.95 -16.96 -20.42
CA ARG A 165 -10.38 -17.18 -20.69
C ARG A 165 -11.22 -16.33 -19.76
N TYR A 166 -12.30 -15.78 -20.29
CA TYR A 166 -13.40 -15.32 -19.45
C TYR A 166 -14.29 -16.49 -19.04
N ARG A 167 -14.94 -16.35 -17.88
CA ARG A 167 -15.94 -17.28 -17.40
C ARG A 167 -17.19 -17.11 -18.27
N THR A 168 -17.57 -18.17 -18.97
CA THR A 168 -18.75 -18.17 -19.85
C THR A 168 -19.99 -18.80 -19.22
N ARG A 169 -19.86 -19.45 -18.06
CA ARG A 169 -20.98 -20.16 -17.41
C ARG A 169 -21.61 -19.32 -16.31
N GLU A 170 -22.93 -19.17 -16.40
CA GLU A 170 -23.80 -18.72 -15.33
C GLU A 170 -23.55 -19.59 -14.09
N ARG A 171 -23.31 -18.97 -12.94
CA ARG A 171 -23.27 -19.69 -11.67
C ARG A 171 -24.68 -19.65 -11.08
N LEU A 172 -25.31 -20.81 -10.95
CA LEU A 172 -26.48 -20.98 -10.09
C LEU A 172 -25.96 -21.05 -8.65
N HIS A 173 -26.36 -20.10 -7.81
CA HIS A 173 -26.12 -20.15 -6.38
C HIS A 173 -27.11 -21.12 -5.71
N PRO A 174 -26.83 -21.62 -4.49
CA PRO A 174 -27.75 -22.50 -3.75
C PRO A 174 -29.14 -21.90 -3.52
N ASP A 175 -29.23 -20.57 -3.47
CA ASP A 175 -30.49 -19.82 -3.35
C ASP A 175 -31.26 -19.70 -4.69
N GLY A 176 -30.73 -20.28 -5.76
CA GLY A 176 -31.29 -20.24 -7.11
C GLY A 176 -30.97 -18.96 -7.90
N SER A 177 -30.24 -18.00 -7.30
CA SER A 177 -29.82 -16.80 -8.02
C SER A 177 -28.76 -17.15 -9.06
N GLN A 178 -28.84 -16.50 -10.23
CA GLN A 178 -27.83 -16.63 -11.27
C GLN A 178 -26.96 -15.40 -11.26
N THR A 179 -25.65 -15.58 -11.06
CA THR A 179 -24.67 -14.55 -11.42
C THR A 179 -23.97 -14.97 -12.69
N ALA A 180 -24.30 -14.27 -13.78
CA ALA A 180 -23.56 -14.34 -15.03
C ALA A 180 -22.69 -13.09 -15.11
N ASP A 181 -21.39 -13.24 -14.88
CA ASP A 181 -20.44 -12.20 -15.20
C ASP A 181 -19.45 -12.70 -16.24
N SER A 182 -19.78 -12.36 -17.49
CA SER A 182 -19.09 -12.79 -18.70
C SER A 182 -17.67 -12.21 -18.84
N PHE A 183 -17.24 -11.35 -17.91
CA PHE A 183 -15.93 -10.69 -17.96
C PHE A 183 -15.03 -11.06 -16.77
N ASN A 184 -15.37 -12.15 -16.08
CA ASN A 184 -14.53 -12.75 -15.05
C ASN A 184 -13.39 -13.55 -15.68
N VAL A 185 -12.15 -13.14 -15.50
CA VAL A 185 -10.99 -13.95 -15.90
C VAL A 185 -10.95 -15.20 -15.01
N TRP A 186 -11.19 -16.37 -15.62
CA TRP A 186 -11.32 -17.65 -14.90
C TRP A 186 -10.02 -18.44 -14.90
N SER A 187 -9.29 -18.40 -16.01
CA SER A 187 -8.03 -19.11 -16.13
C SER A 187 -7.11 -18.40 -17.10
N TYR A 188 -5.81 -18.59 -16.88
CA TYR A 188 -4.76 -18.12 -17.76
C TYR A 188 -3.60 -19.11 -17.77
N ARG A 189 -2.91 -19.21 -18.91
CA ARG A 189 -1.73 -20.05 -19.13
C ARG A 189 -0.58 -19.19 -19.62
N LYS A 190 0.66 -19.69 -19.41
CA LYS A 190 1.90 -18.95 -19.73
C LYS A 190 1.91 -17.58 -19.06
N LEU A 191 1.42 -17.55 -17.81
CA LEU A 191 1.32 -16.34 -17.01
C LEU A 191 2.71 -15.73 -16.76
N ALA A 192 2.68 -14.51 -16.21
CA ALA A 192 3.85 -13.75 -15.87
C ALA A 192 4.92 -14.57 -15.16
N ARG A 193 6.16 -14.35 -15.58
CA ARG A 193 7.37 -15.00 -15.08
C ARG A 193 7.37 -14.93 -13.56
N LYS A 194 7.16 -16.06 -12.91
CA LYS A 194 7.23 -16.16 -11.45
C LYS A 194 8.66 -15.93 -11.00
N ASP A 195 8.81 -15.34 -9.81
CA ASP A 195 10.09 -15.20 -9.12
C ASP A 195 11.19 -14.55 -9.98
N SER A 196 10.78 -13.69 -10.92
CA SER A 196 11.71 -13.02 -11.84
C SER A 196 12.45 -11.85 -11.21
N VAL A 197 12.05 -11.42 -10.01
CA VAL A 197 12.79 -10.46 -9.20
C VAL A 197 13.53 -11.20 -8.09
N GLY A 198 14.86 -11.14 -8.15
CA GLY A 198 15.74 -11.65 -7.09
C GLY A 198 15.88 -10.66 -5.93
N ASP A 199 16.48 -11.14 -4.85
CA ASP A 199 16.71 -10.32 -3.65
C ASP A 199 17.66 -9.15 -3.95
N ALA A 200 18.66 -9.36 -4.81
CA ALA A 200 19.60 -8.31 -5.22
C ALA A 200 18.90 -7.13 -5.91
N GLU A 201 17.94 -7.38 -6.81
CA GLU A 201 17.16 -6.33 -7.46
C GLU A 201 16.26 -5.58 -6.46
N LEU A 202 15.68 -6.30 -5.49
CA LEU A 202 14.85 -5.68 -4.45
C LEU A 202 15.69 -4.82 -3.49
N GLN A 203 16.88 -5.30 -3.10
CA GLN A 203 17.83 -4.53 -2.29
C GLN A 203 18.32 -3.29 -3.02
N ALA A 204 18.66 -3.41 -4.32
CA ALA A 204 18.97 -2.25 -5.17
C ALA A 204 17.78 -1.28 -5.29
N GLY A 205 16.55 -1.81 -5.20
CA GLY A 205 15.30 -1.06 -5.09
C GLY A 205 15.09 -0.35 -3.74
N GLY A 206 15.92 -0.62 -2.74
CA GLY A 206 15.88 0.00 -1.40
C GLY A 206 15.08 -0.79 -0.36
N LEU A 207 14.87 -2.09 -0.56
CA LEU A 207 14.28 -2.97 0.46
C LEU A 207 15.39 -3.62 1.31
N SER A 208 15.20 -3.70 2.62
CA SER A 208 16.04 -4.56 3.48
C SER A 208 15.71 -6.04 3.29
N MET A 209 16.57 -6.92 3.80
CA MET A 209 16.28 -8.36 3.79
C MET A 209 15.03 -8.71 4.61
N SER A 210 14.82 -8.06 5.76
CA SER A 210 13.60 -8.25 6.56
C SER A 210 12.34 -7.84 5.79
N GLU A 211 12.39 -6.70 5.09
CA GLU A 211 11.28 -6.23 4.26
C GLU A 211 11.02 -7.15 3.06
N ILE A 212 12.06 -7.71 2.45
CA ILE A 212 11.96 -8.70 1.37
C ILE A 212 11.29 -9.98 1.87
N ARG A 213 11.69 -10.51 3.03
CA ARG A 213 11.05 -11.69 3.63
C ARG A 213 9.57 -11.45 3.92
N ILE A 214 9.25 -10.31 4.53
CA ILE A 214 7.88 -9.89 4.80
C ILE A 214 7.07 -9.75 3.50
N LEU A 215 7.63 -9.14 2.47
CA LEU A 215 7.00 -9.00 1.14
C LEU A 215 6.67 -10.37 0.53
N ARG A 216 7.62 -11.32 0.57
CA ARG A 216 7.44 -12.67 0.03
C ARG A 216 6.36 -13.44 0.81
N GLU A 217 6.36 -13.33 2.12
CA GLU A 217 5.36 -13.98 2.98
C GLU A 217 3.96 -13.39 2.87
N ASN A 218 3.86 -12.09 2.58
CA ASN A 218 2.58 -11.43 2.38
C ASN A 218 2.13 -11.44 0.94
N ALA A 219 2.75 -10.58 0.14
CA ALA A 219 2.22 -10.17 -1.14
C ALA A 219 2.40 -11.30 -2.17
N PHE A 220 3.54 -11.98 -2.17
CA PHE A 220 3.78 -13.04 -3.17
C PHE A 220 2.84 -14.24 -2.94
N LYS A 221 2.43 -14.53 -1.69
CA LYS A 221 1.46 -15.60 -1.44
C LYS A 221 0.09 -15.33 -2.09
N GLU A 222 -0.33 -14.07 -2.22
CA GLU A 222 -1.63 -13.71 -2.82
C GLU A 222 -1.72 -14.06 -4.30
N SER A 223 -0.65 -13.81 -5.05
CA SER A 223 -0.58 -14.05 -6.50
C SER A 223 0.24 -15.30 -6.87
N ARG A 224 0.73 -16.06 -5.88
CA ARG A 224 1.74 -17.11 -6.06
C ARG A 224 2.98 -16.61 -6.81
N GLY A 225 3.46 -15.42 -6.44
CA GLY A 225 4.64 -14.76 -6.99
C GLY A 225 4.45 -14.16 -8.38
N SER A 226 3.20 -13.96 -8.83
CA SER A 226 2.93 -13.48 -10.19
C SER A 226 2.58 -11.99 -10.23
N PHE A 227 3.46 -11.21 -10.85
CA PHE A 227 3.31 -9.76 -11.03
C PHE A 227 2.32 -9.35 -12.14
N GLY A 228 1.90 -10.30 -12.96
CA GLY A 228 0.87 -10.11 -13.99
C GLY A 228 -0.46 -10.77 -13.63
N ALA A 229 -0.62 -11.27 -12.40
CA ALA A 229 -1.88 -11.88 -11.98
C ALA A 229 -3.02 -10.86 -12.05
N VAL A 230 -4.15 -11.28 -12.60
CA VAL A 230 -5.37 -10.47 -12.69
C VAL A 230 -6.52 -11.22 -12.05
N ASN A 231 -7.29 -10.52 -11.23
CA ASN A 231 -8.58 -10.96 -10.71
C ASN A 231 -9.62 -9.95 -11.20
N SER A 232 -10.74 -10.44 -11.72
CA SER A 232 -11.86 -9.58 -12.11
C SER A 232 -13.22 -10.08 -11.63
N TRP A 233 -13.25 -11.00 -10.65
CA TRP A 233 -14.49 -11.65 -10.21
C TRP A 233 -15.07 -11.09 -8.91
N ASP A 234 -14.31 -10.25 -8.20
CA ASP A 234 -14.74 -9.66 -6.94
C ASP A 234 -15.32 -8.24 -7.11
N ARG A 235 -15.65 -7.66 -5.97
CA ARG A 235 -16.09 -6.27 -5.85
C ARG A 235 -14.90 -5.30 -5.99
N GLN A 236 -13.92 -5.52 -6.84
CA GLN A 236 -12.88 -4.51 -7.14
C GLN A 236 -12.87 -4.08 -8.60
N ILE A 237 -13.82 -4.58 -9.41
CA ILE A 237 -13.90 -4.44 -10.88
C ILE A 237 -12.76 -5.20 -11.56
N ILE A 238 -11.53 -4.83 -11.22
CA ILE A 238 -10.31 -5.52 -11.58
C ILE A 238 -9.28 -5.32 -10.47
N SER A 239 -8.50 -6.35 -10.20
CA SER A 239 -7.31 -6.31 -9.36
C SER A 239 -6.14 -6.86 -10.16
N TRP A 240 -4.97 -6.25 -10.05
CA TRP A 240 -3.78 -6.61 -10.82
C TRP A 240 -2.53 -6.65 -9.94
N GLY A 241 -1.57 -7.48 -10.33
CA GLY A 241 -0.24 -7.47 -9.77
C GLY A 241 -0.05 -8.41 -8.60
N MET A 242 1.16 -8.40 -8.05
CA MET A 242 1.59 -9.40 -7.08
C MET A 242 0.79 -9.33 -5.77
N ALA A 243 0.32 -8.16 -5.37
CA ALA A 243 -0.52 -7.93 -4.18
C ALA A 243 -2.01 -7.69 -4.52
N GLN A 244 -2.44 -8.03 -5.74
CA GLN A 244 -3.82 -7.83 -6.20
C GLN A 244 -4.33 -6.41 -5.96
N PHE A 245 -3.57 -5.41 -6.41
CA PHE A 245 -3.93 -4.00 -6.30
C PHE A 245 -5.25 -3.73 -7.03
N ALA A 246 -6.20 -3.15 -6.33
CA ALA A 246 -7.60 -3.07 -6.69
C ALA A 246 -7.94 -1.78 -7.44
N GLY A 247 -8.70 -1.92 -8.53
CA GLY A 247 -9.18 -0.83 -9.38
C GLY A 247 -10.12 0.09 -8.64
N HIS A 248 -11.21 -0.48 -8.10
CA HIS A 248 -12.25 0.29 -7.41
C HIS A 248 -11.79 0.91 -6.09
N ALA A 249 -11.04 0.16 -5.26
CA ALA A 249 -10.44 0.70 -4.04
C ALA A 249 -9.34 1.76 -4.29
N GLY A 250 -8.95 1.99 -5.56
CA GLY A 250 -7.97 3.00 -5.94
C GLY A 250 -6.50 2.61 -5.75
N THR A 251 -6.20 1.47 -5.11
CA THR A 251 -4.82 1.02 -4.90
C THR A 251 -4.09 0.71 -6.21
N LEU A 252 -4.81 0.25 -7.24
CA LEU A 252 -4.26 0.04 -8.58
C LEU A 252 -3.94 1.36 -9.29
N ALA A 253 -4.81 2.38 -9.18
CA ALA A 253 -4.54 3.69 -9.76
C ALA A 253 -3.31 4.35 -9.10
N ASN A 254 -3.19 4.22 -7.78
CA ASN A 254 -2.01 4.69 -7.04
C ASN A 254 -0.73 3.93 -7.43
N LEU A 255 -0.81 2.62 -7.64
CA LEU A 255 0.31 1.84 -8.18
C LEU A 255 0.71 2.33 -9.57
N LEU A 256 -0.24 2.54 -10.48
CA LEU A 256 0.08 3.02 -11.83
C LEU A 256 0.72 4.42 -11.80
N ALA A 257 0.24 5.33 -10.93
CA ALA A 257 0.89 6.60 -10.68
C ALA A 257 2.33 6.42 -10.18
N PHE A 258 2.54 5.51 -9.24
CA PHE A 258 3.87 5.19 -8.74
C PHE A 258 4.79 4.67 -9.85
N ILE A 259 4.32 3.73 -10.68
CA ILE A 259 5.12 3.18 -11.80
C ILE A 259 5.43 4.28 -12.83
N ALA A 260 4.49 5.18 -13.10
CA ALA A 260 4.67 6.29 -14.04
C ALA A 260 5.85 7.21 -13.68
N GLU A 261 6.26 7.21 -12.42
CA GLU A 261 7.33 8.09 -11.93
C GLU A 261 8.58 7.33 -11.52
N ASP A 262 8.41 6.14 -10.94
CA ASP A 262 9.52 5.30 -10.54
C ASP A 262 10.18 4.62 -11.76
N ALA A 263 9.37 4.31 -12.77
CA ALA A 263 9.82 3.67 -14.01
C ALA A 263 9.14 4.31 -15.24
N PRO A 264 9.33 5.63 -15.50
CA PRO A 264 8.59 6.36 -16.53
C PRO A 264 8.78 5.78 -17.94
N VAL A 265 9.98 5.28 -18.25
CA VAL A 265 10.28 4.63 -19.54
C VAL A 265 9.49 3.32 -19.68
N ALA A 266 9.41 2.52 -18.62
CA ALA A 266 8.62 1.28 -18.63
C ALA A 266 7.13 1.58 -18.70
N PHE A 267 6.67 2.58 -17.95
CA PHE A 267 5.28 3.02 -17.97
C PHE A 267 4.85 3.52 -19.36
N ALA A 268 5.69 4.32 -20.02
CA ALA A 268 5.42 4.79 -21.36
C ALA A 268 5.32 3.62 -22.36
N ALA A 269 6.26 2.66 -22.28
CA ALA A 269 6.31 1.51 -23.17
C ALA A 269 5.10 0.56 -23.01
N TRP A 270 4.66 0.34 -21.76
CA TRP A 270 3.61 -0.64 -21.44
C TRP A 270 2.21 -0.06 -21.27
N PHE A 271 2.07 1.22 -20.93
CA PHE A 271 0.76 1.80 -20.62
C PHE A 271 0.44 2.95 -21.55
N THR A 272 1.24 4.03 -21.55
CA THR A 272 0.94 5.24 -22.32
C THR A 272 0.79 4.95 -23.81
N ARG A 273 1.70 4.12 -24.36
CA ARG A 273 1.67 3.67 -25.75
C ARG A 273 0.35 3.03 -26.16
N PHE A 274 -0.33 2.37 -25.23
CA PHE A 274 -1.57 1.63 -25.49
C PHE A 274 -2.81 2.36 -25.00
N GLY A 275 -2.69 3.65 -24.67
CA GLY A 275 -3.79 4.50 -24.26
C GLY A 275 -4.13 4.39 -22.77
N VAL A 276 -3.27 3.77 -21.96
CA VAL A 276 -3.44 3.69 -20.50
C VAL A 276 -2.59 4.77 -19.85
N SER A 277 -3.23 5.65 -19.09
CA SER A 277 -2.54 6.68 -18.29
C SER A 277 -3.17 6.80 -16.91
N VAL A 278 -2.60 7.68 -16.10
CA VAL A 278 -3.06 7.96 -14.75
C VAL A 278 -3.07 9.47 -14.55
N GLU A 279 -4.16 9.97 -13.98
CA GLU A 279 -4.36 11.39 -13.70
C GLU A 279 -4.75 11.58 -12.24
N HIS A 280 -4.80 12.83 -11.80
CA HIS A 280 -5.23 13.18 -10.46
C HIS A 280 -6.22 14.33 -10.50
N GLY A 281 -7.34 14.16 -9.81
CA GLY A 281 -8.44 15.11 -9.87
C GLY A 281 -9.77 14.42 -9.60
N SER A 282 -10.85 15.05 -10.03
CA SER A 282 -12.20 14.49 -9.92
C SER A 282 -12.43 13.39 -10.96
N TYR A 283 -13.01 12.26 -10.57
CA TYR A 283 -13.27 11.14 -11.46
C TYR A 283 -14.59 10.40 -11.12
N PRO A 284 -15.20 9.71 -12.10
CA PRO A 284 -16.39 8.89 -11.86
C PRO A 284 -16.10 7.68 -10.96
N TYR A 285 -16.89 7.52 -9.91
CA TYR A 285 -16.79 6.43 -8.93
C TYR A 285 -18.16 5.78 -8.70
N ILE A 286 -18.27 4.45 -8.73
CA ILE A 286 -19.54 3.75 -8.49
C ILE A 286 -19.80 3.61 -6.99
N ASP A 287 -20.78 4.34 -6.46
CA ASP A 287 -21.31 4.06 -5.12
C ASP A 287 -22.10 2.76 -5.19
N ARG A 288 -21.52 1.68 -4.67
CA ARG A 288 -22.12 0.35 -4.75
C ARG A 288 -23.35 0.18 -3.88
N LYS A 289 -23.48 0.95 -2.81
CA LYS A 289 -24.67 0.90 -1.95
C LYS A 289 -25.87 1.49 -2.69
N LYS A 290 -25.63 2.52 -3.49
CA LYS A 290 -26.67 3.19 -4.29
C LYS A 290 -26.78 2.64 -5.71
N HIS A 291 -25.80 1.88 -6.18
CA HIS A 291 -25.65 1.48 -7.58
C HIS A 291 -25.64 2.68 -8.55
N GLU A 292 -25.01 3.78 -8.14
CA GLU A 292 -24.99 5.04 -8.90
C GLU A 292 -23.57 5.58 -9.04
N TYR A 293 -23.31 6.30 -10.13
CA TYR A 293 -22.05 7.01 -10.32
C TYR A 293 -22.05 8.33 -9.54
N THR A 294 -21.07 8.45 -8.65
CA THR A 294 -20.70 9.65 -7.93
C THR A 294 -19.35 10.19 -8.42
N THR A 295 -18.86 11.26 -7.82
CA THR A 295 -17.54 11.82 -8.11
C THR A 295 -16.66 11.70 -6.88
N ARG A 296 -15.46 11.12 -7.04
CA ARG A 296 -14.39 11.16 -6.03
C ARG A 296 -13.22 11.98 -6.54
N ARG A 297 -12.29 12.34 -5.65
CA ARG A 297 -11.07 13.07 -5.97
C ARG A 297 -9.85 12.26 -5.56
N GLY A 298 -8.86 12.17 -6.45
CA GLY A 298 -7.62 11.42 -6.18
C GLY A 298 -6.96 10.94 -7.47
N ALA A 299 -5.99 10.04 -7.34
CA ALA A 299 -5.40 9.36 -8.47
C ALA A 299 -6.41 8.41 -9.10
N HIS A 300 -6.50 8.40 -10.42
CA HIS A 300 -7.42 7.55 -11.17
C HIS A 300 -6.84 7.19 -12.54
N VAL A 301 -7.18 6.00 -13.04
CA VAL A 301 -6.81 5.58 -14.38
C VAL A 301 -7.59 6.37 -15.42
N VAL A 302 -6.95 6.62 -16.56
CA VAL A 302 -7.56 7.16 -17.77
C VAL A 302 -7.25 6.22 -18.92
N ILE A 303 -8.28 5.90 -19.71
CA ILE A 303 -8.15 5.07 -20.91
C ILE A 303 -8.55 5.90 -22.11
N VAL A 304 -7.64 6.01 -23.08
CA VAL A 304 -7.86 6.60 -24.39
C VAL A 304 -7.90 5.47 -25.41
N ASP A 305 -9.07 5.21 -25.98
CA ASP A 305 -9.30 4.15 -26.96
C ASP A 305 -10.01 4.75 -28.18
N GLY A 306 -9.23 5.09 -29.21
CA GLY A 306 -9.67 5.91 -30.32
C GLY A 306 -10.09 7.32 -29.85
N GLU A 307 -11.32 7.72 -30.16
CA GLU A 307 -11.90 9.00 -29.70
C GLU A 307 -12.49 8.90 -28.29
N THR A 308 -12.60 7.70 -27.73
CA THR A 308 -13.21 7.49 -26.42
C THR A 308 -12.19 7.74 -25.31
N ARG A 309 -12.56 8.59 -24.35
CA ARG A 309 -11.78 8.83 -23.13
C ARG A 309 -12.61 8.46 -21.90
N LEU A 310 -12.16 7.45 -21.15
CA LEU A 310 -12.78 7.00 -19.91
C LEU A 310 -11.89 7.30 -18.71
N ALA A 311 -12.47 7.42 -17.53
CA ALA A 311 -11.76 7.69 -16.28
C ALA A 311 -12.40 6.95 -15.10
N GLY A 312 -11.60 6.64 -14.07
CA GLY A 312 -12.09 6.04 -12.83
C GLY A 312 -12.70 4.66 -13.04
N ASP A 313 -13.82 4.39 -12.38
CA ASP A 313 -14.46 3.06 -12.44
C ASP A 313 -14.96 2.69 -13.84
N ARG A 314 -15.38 3.67 -14.65
CA ARG A 314 -15.75 3.43 -16.05
C ARG A 314 -14.57 2.95 -16.89
N ALA A 315 -13.38 3.49 -16.63
CA ALA A 315 -12.17 3.03 -17.29
C ALA A 315 -11.81 1.60 -16.86
N TRP A 316 -12.00 1.25 -15.58
CA TRP A 316 -11.78 -0.12 -15.12
C TRP A 316 -12.78 -1.12 -15.70
N GLU A 317 -14.05 -0.75 -15.84
CA GLU A 317 -15.05 -1.57 -16.52
C GLU A 317 -14.65 -1.83 -17.98
N HIS A 318 -14.15 -0.80 -18.69
CA HIS A 318 -13.65 -0.96 -20.06
C HIS A 318 -12.42 -1.87 -20.14
N VAL A 319 -11.45 -1.69 -19.23
CA VAL A 319 -10.28 -2.59 -19.13
C VAL A 319 -10.73 -4.02 -18.92
N ARG A 320 -11.67 -4.25 -18.00
CA ARG A 320 -12.23 -5.57 -17.68
C ARG A 320 -12.83 -6.27 -18.89
N GLN A 321 -13.53 -5.52 -19.73
CA GLN A 321 -14.22 -6.01 -20.93
C GLN A 321 -13.33 -6.12 -22.17
N SER A 322 -12.10 -5.61 -22.12
CA SER A 322 -11.19 -5.55 -23.26
C SER A 322 -10.11 -6.62 -23.15
N PRO A 323 -10.15 -7.69 -23.98
CA PRO A 323 -9.12 -8.72 -23.90
C PRO A 323 -7.71 -8.17 -24.13
N ARG A 324 -7.62 -7.14 -24.99
CA ARG A 324 -6.40 -6.40 -25.29
C ARG A 324 -5.80 -5.79 -24.02
N LEU A 325 -6.59 -5.06 -23.23
CA LEU A 325 -6.10 -4.35 -22.05
C LEU A 325 -5.86 -5.29 -20.86
N ILE A 326 -6.66 -6.35 -20.70
CA ILE A 326 -6.35 -7.42 -19.73
C ILE A 326 -5.01 -8.08 -20.06
N GLY A 327 -4.80 -8.47 -21.31
CA GLY A 327 -3.55 -9.09 -21.70
C GLY A 327 -2.35 -8.15 -21.60
N LEU A 328 -2.56 -6.85 -21.84
CA LEU A 328 -1.54 -5.83 -21.61
C LEU A 328 -1.08 -5.80 -20.15
N LEU A 329 -2.01 -5.79 -19.19
CA LEU A 329 -1.68 -5.84 -17.75
C LEU A 329 -0.88 -7.11 -17.41
N MET A 330 -1.32 -8.27 -17.92
CA MET A 330 -0.63 -9.54 -17.69
C MET A 330 0.81 -9.53 -18.26
N LEU A 331 1.00 -9.01 -19.48
CA LEU A 331 2.30 -8.90 -20.12
C LEU A 331 3.20 -7.86 -19.45
N ALA A 332 2.65 -6.71 -19.05
CA ALA A 332 3.40 -5.67 -18.34
C ALA A 332 3.97 -6.20 -17.00
N GLY A 333 3.29 -7.15 -16.37
CA GLY A 333 3.79 -7.89 -15.22
C GLY A 333 5.07 -8.70 -15.45
N ASN A 334 5.55 -8.85 -16.69
CA ASN A 334 6.84 -9.49 -17.02
C ASN A 334 8.02 -8.52 -17.06
N ASP A 335 7.78 -7.20 -17.06
CA ASP A 335 8.86 -6.22 -17.12
C ASP A 335 9.47 -6.05 -15.73
N LEU A 336 10.75 -6.38 -15.58
CA LEU A 336 11.47 -6.33 -14.31
C LEU A 336 11.34 -4.96 -13.61
N ARG A 337 11.32 -3.85 -14.36
CA ARG A 337 11.19 -2.50 -13.79
C ARG A 337 9.79 -2.28 -13.20
N ILE A 338 8.76 -2.80 -13.86
CA ILE A 338 7.39 -2.79 -13.34
C ILE A 338 7.28 -3.67 -12.09
N GLN A 339 7.92 -4.83 -12.09
CA GLN A 339 7.90 -5.73 -10.94
C GLN A 339 8.57 -5.10 -9.71
N VAL A 340 9.78 -4.54 -9.87
CA VAL A 340 10.47 -3.81 -8.79
C VAL A 340 9.61 -2.63 -8.30
N ALA A 341 8.97 -1.89 -9.21
CA ALA A 341 8.08 -0.80 -8.85
C ALA A 341 6.84 -1.28 -8.05
N GLN A 342 6.26 -2.43 -8.40
CA GLN A 342 5.18 -3.05 -7.61
C GLN A 342 5.63 -3.38 -6.18
N CYS A 343 6.83 -3.96 -6.01
CA CYS A 343 7.39 -4.28 -4.69
C CYS A 343 7.65 -3.02 -3.84
N ARG A 344 8.22 -1.99 -4.45
CA ARG A 344 8.49 -0.71 -3.77
C ARG A 344 7.20 0.02 -3.40
N TYR A 345 6.21 0.01 -4.28
CA TYR A 345 4.90 0.57 -3.98
C TYR A 345 4.23 -0.20 -2.84
N TRP A 346 4.30 -1.54 -2.81
CA TRP A 346 3.74 -2.32 -1.71
C TRP A 346 4.39 -1.99 -0.38
N LYS A 347 5.72 -1.96 -0.33
CA LYS A 347 6.47 -1.54 0.87
C LYS A 347 5.97 -0.18 1.35
N PHE A 348 5.94 0.80 0.45
CA PHE A 348 5.50 2.14 0.77
C PHE A 348 4.06 2.22 1.26
N ALA A 349 3.13 1.67 0.48
CA ALA A 349 1.71 1.85 0.68
C ALA A 349 1.17 1.06 1.88
N PHE A 350 1.86 -0.02 2.27
CA PHE A 350 1.37 -0.92 3.32
C PHE A 350 2.37 -1.06 4.47
N LEU A 351 3.62 -1.46 4.21
CA LEU A 351 4.58 -1.75 5.27
C LEU A 351 5.06 -0.48 5.98
N ASP A 352 5.59 0.50 5.24
CA ASP A 352 6.09 1.76 5.81
C ASP A 352 5.00 2.52 6.55
N LYS A 353 3.79 2.56 5.97
CA LYS A 353 2.62 3.16 6.62
C LYS A 353 2.19 2.42 7.88
N THR A 354 2.41 1.11 7.96
CA THR A 354 2.15 0.33 9.18
C THR A 354 3.18 0.65 10.25
N VAL A 355 4.48 0.63 9.90
CA VAL A 355 5.58 0.96 10.82
C VAL A 355 5.42 2.37 11.38
N ALA A 356 5.11 3.34 10.50
CA ALA A 356 4.94 4.74 10.86
C ALA A 356 3.56 5.08 11.44
N ARG A 357 2.63 4.12 11.50
CA ARG A 357 1.27 4.39 11.98
C ARG A 357 1.32 4.88 13.42
N LEU A 358 0.74 6.05 13.66
CA LEU A 358 0.55 6.55 15.01
C LEU A 358 -0.59 5.78 15.66
N VAL A 359 -0.32 5.31 16.86
CA VAL A 359 -1.31 4.67 17.72
C VAL A 359 -1.46 5.54 18.95
N CYS A 360 -2.69 5.98 19.22
CA CYS A 360 -2.95 6.87 20.35
C CYS A 360 -2.80 6.07 21.64
N CYS A 361 -1.65 6.22 22.29
CA CYS A 361 -1.37 5.66 23.60
C CYS A 361 -2.00 6.51 24.72
N GLY A 362 -3.19 7.07 24.48
CA GLY A 362 -3.87 7.96 25.40
C GLY A 362 -4.72 7.18 26.38
N GLN A 363 -4.40 7.27 27.67
CA GLN A 363 -5.39 7.03 28.72
C GLN A 363 -6.66 7.83 28.39
N ARG A 364 -7.80 7.13 28.29
CA ARG A 364 -9.10 7.80 28.23
C ARG A 364 -9.39 8.43 29.58
N TYR A 365 -9.23 9.74 29.67
CA TYR A 365 -9.72 10.49 30.82
C TYR A 365 -11.22 10.78 30.63
N THR A 366 -12.06 9.90 31.19
CA THR A 366 -13.48 10.21 31.37
C THR A 366 -13.63 10.99 32.67
N VAL A 367 -13.81 12.31 32.58
CA VAL A 367 -14.12 13.09 33.80
C VAL A 367 -15.57 12.78 34.19
N ASP A 368 -15.85 12.29 35.39
CA ASP A 368 -17.21 11.89 35.82
C ASP A 368 -17.64 12.63 37.11
N ARG A 369 -18.95 12.91 37.25
CA ARG A 369 -19.49 13.80 38.30
C ARG A 369 -19.89 13.01 39.56
N ARG A 370 -19.45 13.46 40.75
CA ARG A 370 -20.08 13.10 42.05
C ARG A 370 -20.38 14.33 42.92
N GLN A 371 -21.36 14.15 43.80
CA GLN A 371 -22.28 15.16 44.31
C GLN A 371 -21.78 15.90 45.58
N ASP A 372 -20.48 15.98 45.85
CA ASP A 372 -19.98 16.40 47.19
C ASP A 372 -19.03 17.62 47.17
N GLY A 373 -19.00 18.41 46.10
CA GLY A 373 -18.42 19.77 46.13
C GLY A 373 -16.92 19.91 45.87
N VAL A 374 -16.24 18.87 45.38
CA VAL A 374 -14.91 18.98 44.74
C VAL A 374 -15.09 18.91 43.21
N LEU A 375 -14.36 19.75 42.48
CA LEU A 375 -14.54 19.96 41.04
C LEU A 375 -14.13 18.72 40.24
N THR A 376 -15.03 18.19 39.42
CA THR A 376 -14.67 17.26 38.33
C THR A 376 -15.58 17.50 37.12
N ARG A 377 -15.41 18.65 36.44
CA ARG A 377 -15.53 18.84 34.98
C ARG A 377 -15.35 20.31 34.61
N VAL A 378 -14.42 20.55 33.70
CA VAL A 378 -14.15 21.86 33.10
C VAL A 378 -14.46 21.72 31.60
N PHE A 379 -15.42 22.48 31.08
CA PHE A 379 -15.76 22.48 29.65
C PHE A 379 -15.02 23.61 28.93
N GLY A 380 -14.07 23.25 28.07
CA GLY A 380 -13.38 24.19 27.19
C GLY A 380 -14.27 24.53 25.99
N PRO A 381 -14.45 25.81 25.62
CA PRO A 381 -15.43 26.20 24.61
C PRO A 381 -14.98 26.07 23.15
N SER A 382 -13.76 25.62 22.82
CA SER A 382 -13.10 26.08 21.59
C SER A 382 -12.55 25.04 20.62
N ARG A 383 -12.55 25.41 19.33
CA ARG A 383 -12.10 24.63 18.17
C ARG A 383 -10.60 24.81 17.84
N THR A 384 -9.90 25.71 18.53
CA THR A 384 -8.49 26.05 18.24
C THR A 384 -7.59 25.98 19.48
N ARG A 385 -6.29 25.70 19.29
CA ARG A 385 -5.28 25.59 20.37
C ARG A 385 -5.13 26.88 21.18
N ASP A 386 -5.23 28.04 20.55
CA ASP A 386 -5.00 29.34 21.21
C ASP A 386 -6.18 29.74 22.10
N GLU A 387 -7.41 29.47 21.67
CA GLU A 387 -8.62 29.68 22.48
C GLU A 387 -8.66 28.72 23.67
N TRP A 388 -8.14 27.50 23.51
CA TRP A 388 -8.06 26.53 24.58
C TRP A 388 -6.96 26.88 25.58
N LYS A 389 -5.77 27.31 25.13
CA LYS A 389 -4.73 27.87 26.01
C LYS A 389 -5.26 29.05 26.83
N ALA A 390 -5.96 29.99 26.18
CA ALA A 390 -6.58 31.13 26.86
C ALA A 390 -7.70 30.73 27.84
N TRP A 391 -8.33 29.57 27.66
CA TRP A 391 -9.29 29.01 28.60
C TRP A 391 -8.63 28.21 29.73
N ALA A 392 -7.61 27.40 29.41
CA ALA A 392 -6.84 26.64 30.38
C ALA A 392 -6.17 27.60 31.37
N ALA A 393 -5.59 28.71 30.88
CA ALA A 393 -4.98 29.79 31.65
C ALA A 393 -5.93 30.53 32.63
N ARG A 394 -7.23 30.22 32.63
CA ARG A 394 -8.18 30.87 33.54
C ARG A 394 -8.11 30.28 34.95
N PRO A 395 -8.21 31.10 36.01
CA PRO A 395 -8.16 30.64 37.39
C PRO A 395 -9.21 29.56 37.71
N GLU A 396 -10.40 29.66 37.13
CA GLU A 396 -11.50 28.71 37.30
C GLU A 396 -11.29 27.34 36.63
N SER A 397 -10.26 27.23 35.79
CA SER A 397 -9.87 25.99 35.13
C SER A 397 -8.83 25.20 35.94
N ALA A 398 -8.42 25.68 37.11
CA ALA A 398 -7.39 25.04 37.92
C ALA A 398 -7.87 23.74 38.59
N VAL A 399 -6.99 22.74 38.62
CA VAL A 399 -7.17 21.46 39.32
C VAL A 399 -6.17 21.43 40.47
N ASP A 400 -6.65 21.23 41.69
CA ASP A 400 -5.83 21.25 42.92
C ASP A 400 -4.97 22.50 43.12
N GLY A 401 -5.44 23.65 42.59
CA GLY A 401 -4.74 24.93 42.70
C GLY A 401 -3.69 25.17 41.60
N GLU A 402 -3.44 24.19 40.74
CA GLU A 402 -2.61 24.36 39.55
C GLU A 402 -3.47 24.60 38.31
N ASN A 403 -3.11 25.62 37.55
CA ASN A 403 -3.78 25.92 36.31
C ASN A 403 -3.55 24.79 35.29
N LEU A 404 -4.59 24.38 34.55
CA LEU A 404 -4.46 23.36 33.51
C LEU A 404 -3.36 23.70 32.49
N GLU A 405 -3.17 24.97 32.14
CA GLU A 405 -2.04 25.42 31.30
C GLU A 405 -0.69 25.01 31.89
N THR A 406 -0.48 25.12 33.21
CA THR A 406 0.77 24.68 33.86
C THR A 406 0.94 23.16 33.74
N ILE A 407 -0.13 22.40 33.98
CA ILE A 407 -0.16 20.93 33.86
C ILE A 407 0.15 20.51 32.40
N PHE A 408 -0.41 21.19 31.41
CA PHE A 408 -0.20 20.89 29.98
C PHE A 408 1.09 21.47 29.40
N THR A 409 1.63 22.56 29.96
CA THR A 409 2.93 23.11 29.54
C THR A 409 4.08 22.23 30.05
N ALA A 410 3.87 21.51 31.16
CA ALA A 410 4.79 20.50 31.66
C ALA A 410 4.81 19.20 30.83
N VAL A 411 3.79 18.95 30.00
CA VAL A 411 3.72 17.75 29.15
C VAL A 411 3.52 18.15 27.68
N PRO A 412 4.61 18.33 26.90
CA PRO A 412 4.61 19.07 25.62
C PRO A 412 3.75 18.51 24.48
N ASP A 413 3.20 17.31 24.65
CA ASP A 413 2.92 16.41 23.56
C ASP A 413 1.44 15.97 23.44
N TYR A 414 0.49 16.66 24.08
CA TYR A 414 -0.93 16.34 23.93
C TYR A 414 -1.62 17.04 22.74
N TYR A 415 -2.55 16.34 22.10
CA TYR A 415 -3.55 16.93 21.19
C TYR A 415 -4.97 16.63 21.68
N LEU A 416 -5.91 17.54 21.39
CA LEU A 416 -7.31 17.44 21.79
C LEU A 416 -8.14 16.96 20.61
N GLU A 417 -8.95 15.92 20.83
CA GLU A 417 -9.97 15.50 19.87
C GLU A 417 -11.34 16.13 20.19
N ARG A 418 -12.23 16.18 19.19
CA ARG A 418 -13.57 16.79 19.34
C ARG A 418 -14.31 16.18 20.56
N PRO A 419 -15.12 16.98 21.26
CA PRO A 419 -15.94 16.45 22.34
C PRO A 419 -16.93 15.41 21.77
N ALA A 420 -17.04 14.26 22.44
CA ALA A 420 -18.05 13.27 22.09
C ALA A 420 -19.46 13.83 22.35
N ALA A 421 -20.48 13.16 21.80
CA ALA A 421 -21.87 13.55 21.93
C ALA A 421 -22.35 13.65 23.40
N ASP A 422 -21.62 13.05 24.33
CA ASP A 422 -21.85 13.09 25.78
C ASP A 422 -21.10 14.23 26.52
N GLY A 423 -20.37 15.07 25.79
CA GLY A 423 -19.60 16.19 26.32
C GLY A 423 -18.28 15.82 26.99
N SER A 424 -17.78 14.59 26.83
CA SER A 424 -16.41 14.24 27.25
C SER A 424 -15.36 14.88 26.33
N VAL A 425 -14.23 15.32 26.89
CA VAL A 425 -13.09 15.89 26.16
C VAL A 425 -11.92 14.93 26.29
N TYR A 426 -11.30 14.57 25.17
CA TYR A 426 -10.20 13.60 25.13
C TYR A 426 -8.85 14.31 25.08
N LEU A 427 -7.97 13.98 26.03
CA LEU A 427 -6.57 14.36 26.02
C LEU A 427 -5.75 13.18 25.49
N LEU A 428 -5.27 13.29 24.26
CA LEU A 428 -4.46 12.26 23.63
C LEU A 428 -2.99 12.62 23.80
N GLN A 429 -2.24 11.78 24.52
CA GLN A 429 -0.78 11.85 24.52
C GLN A 429 -0.30 11.69 23.06
N SER A 430 0.81 12.33 22.68
CA SER A 430 1.35 12.21 21.32
C SER A 430 1.42 10.74 20.98
N GLY A 431 0.68 10.34 19.93
CA GLY A 431 0.69 8.95 19.50
C GLY A 431 2.13 8.50 19.30
N GLN A 432 2.47 7.32 19.82
CA GLN A 432 3.71 6.67 19.49
C GLN A 432 3.54 5.94 18.17
N ARG A 433 4.64 5.73 17.44
CA ARG A 433 4.60 4.93 16.22
C ARG A 433 4.46 3.46 16.60
N LEU A 434 3.73 2.70 15.81
CA LEU A 434 3.61 1.26 16.01
C LEU A 434 4.98 0.56 16.04
N GLY A 435 5.93 1.05 15.23
CA GLY A 435 7.29 0.53 15.24
C GLY A 435 8.14 0.84 16.47
N ALA A 436 7.65 1.65 17.42
CA ALA A 436 8.27 1.76 18.74
C ALA A 436 7.90 0.55 19.64
N PHE A 437 6.77 -0.11 19.37
CA PHE A 437 6.29 -1.24 20.16
C PHE A 437 6.60 -2.57 19.51
N LEU A 438 6.47 -2.67 18.19
CA LEU A 438 6.70 -3.92 17.44
C LEU A 438 8.05 -3.85 16.75
N THR A 439 8.87 -4.90 16.89
CA THR A 439 10.20 -4.92 16.26
C THR A 439 10.60 -6.28 15.67
N SER A 440 9.75 -7.31 15.73
CA SER A 440 10.01 -8.57 15.00
C SER A 440 9.57 -8.53 13.53
N GLU A 441 10.22 -9.33 12.68
CA GLU A 441 9.79 -9.52 11.29
C GLU A 441 8.36 -10.06 11.23
N TYR A 442 8.04 -11.02 12.11
CA TYR A 442 6.71 -11.61 12.21
C TYR A 442 5.63 -10.57 12.55
N ALA A 443 5.90 -9.67 13.51
CA ALA A 443 4.94 -8.64 13.91
C ALA A 443 4.58 -7.71 12.75
N PHE A 444 5.59 -7.18 12.05
CA PHE A 444 5.36 -6.32 10.90
C PHE A 444 4.83 -7.06 9.68
N GLY A 445 5.18 -8.33 9.51
CA GLY A 445 4.52 -9.21 8.55
C GLY A 445 3.01 -9.24 8.78
N LEU A 446 2.60 -9.58 10.00
CA LEU A 446 1.18 -9.69 10.38
C LEU A 446 0.44 -8.36 10.24
N MET A 447 1.05 -7.27 10.72
CA MET A 447 0.44 -5.93 10.66
C MET A 447 0.42 -5.36 9.23
N GLY A 448 1.46 -5.59 8.44
CA GLY A 448 1.49 -5.23 7.02
C GLY A 448 0.39 -5.96 6.23
N ARG A 449 0.13 -7.24 6.54
CA ARG A 449 -1.01 -7.99 5.99
C ARG A 449 -2.35 -7.37 6.38
N LEU A 450 -2.50 -7.00 7.65
CA LEU A 450 -3.70 -6.32 8.13
C LEU A 450 -3.92 -4.99 7.40
N CYS A 451 -2.86 -4.21 7.20
CA CYS A 451 -2.93 -2.95 6.47
C CYS A 451 -3.26 -3.15 4.98
N ASN A 452 -2.80 -4.23 4.35
CA ASN A 452 -3.15 -4.54 2.95
C ASN A 452 -4.65 -4.78 2.78
N TRP A 453 -5.28 -5.51 3.71
CA TRP A 453 -6.67 -5.93 3.56
C TRP A 453 -7.68 -4.99 4.21
N MET A 454 -7.29 -4.40 5.32
CA MET A 454 -8.18 -3.75 6.27
C MET A 454 -7.50 -2.50 6.87
N PRO A 455 -7.01 -1.56 6.03
CA PRO A 455 -6.23 -0.41 6.49
C PRO A 455 -7.00 0.46 7.50
N ALA A 456 -8.32 0.60 7.33
CA ALA A 456 -9.19 1.35 8.23
C ALA A 456 -9.27 0.76 9.65
N TYR A 457 -9.00 -0.55 9.80
CA TYR A 457 -9.07 -1.23 11.10
C TYR A 457 -7.75 -1.26 11.86
N VAL A 458 -6.62 -0.96 11.19
CA VAL A 458 -5.29 -1.03 11.82
C VAL A 458 -5.24 -0.19 13.09
N ARG A 459 -5.66 1.08 13.03
CA ARG A 459 -5.65 1.98 14.18
C ARG A 459 -6.65 1.55 15.28
N PRO A 460 -7.98 1.46 15.02
CA PRO A 460 -8.94 1.16 16.08
C PRO A 460 -8.68 -0.19 16.75
N TRP A 461 -8.29 -1.22 15.99
CA TRP A 461 -7.97 -2.52 16.60
C TRP A 461 -6.71 -2.45 17.45
N THR A 462 -5.68 -1.74 16.98
CA THR A 462 -4.45 -1.59 17.76
C THR A 462 -4.74 -0.88 19.08
N GLU A 463 -5.54 0.20 19.07
CA GLU A 463 -5.97 0.90 20.28
C GLU A 463 -6.75 -0.01 21.24
N ASP A 464 -7.69 -0.81 20.72
CA ASP A 464 -8.42 -1.80 21.53
C ASP A 464 -7.47 -2.85 22.16
N PHE A 465 -6.45 -3.29 21.43
CA PHE A 465 -5.48 -4.27 21.93
C PHE A 465 -4.58 -3.68 23.01
N PHE A 466 -4.11 -2.44 22.85
CA PHE A 466 -3.36 -1.75 23.90
C PHE A 466 -4.20 -1.58 25.16
N ALA A 467 -5.49 -1.23 25.03
CA ALA A 467 -6.39 -1.11 26.17
C ALA A 467 -6.58 -2.47 26.88
N ALA A 468 -6.75 -3.56 26.13
CA ALA A 468 -6.83 -4.89 26.70
C ALA A 468 -5.54 -5.32 27.42
N LEU A 469 -4.37 -5.03 26.84
CA LEU A 469 -3.08 -5.30 27.50
C LEU A 469 -2.91 -4.47 28.78
N ALA A 470 -3.36 -3.22 28.80
CA ALA A 470 -3.30 -2.38 30.00
C ALA A 470 -4.20 -2.92 31.14
N GLU A 471 -5.35 -3.52 30.79
CA GLU A 471 -6.25 -4.17 31.75
C GLU A 471 -5.67 -5.49 32.28
N GLU A 472 -5.04 -6.28 31.40
CA GLU A 472 -4.42 -7.56 31.74
C GLU A 472 -3.13 -7.41 32.56
N HIS A 473 -2.39 -6.31 32.35
CA HIS A 473 -1.12 -6.00 33.01
C HIS A 473 -1.16 -4.62 33.70
N PRO A 474 -2.00 -4.43 34.74
CA PRO A 474 -2.22 -3.13 35.36
C PRO A 474 -0.96 -2.54 36.03
N GLU A 475 0.05 -3.36 36.32
CA GLU A 475 1.34 -2.95 36.85
C GLU A 475 2.34 -2.46 35.79
N LEU A 476 2.08 -2.74 34.51
CA LEU A 476 2.96 -2.39 33.41
C LEU A 476 2.47 -1.12 32.71
N ALA A 477 3.40 -0.21 32.41
CA ALA A 477 3.13 0.95 31.57
C ALA A 477 3.11 0.52 30.09
N VAL A 478 2.11 -0.26 29.66
CA VAL A 478 2.03 -0.86 28.30
C VAL A 478 2.02 0.17 27.15
N HIS A 479 1.78 1.45 27.47
CA HIS A 479 1.80 2.56 26.54
C HIS A 479 3.19 3.20 26.36
N ASP A 480 4.16 2.80 27.19
CA ASP A 480 5.55 3.21 27.08
C ASP A 480 6.35 2.16 26.29
N PRO A 481 6.95 2.51 25.13
CA PRO A 481 7.83 1.62 24.38
C PRO A 481 8.93 0.95 25.21
N ALA A 482 9.50 1.66 26.20
CA ALA A 482 10.55 1.12 27.06
C ALA A 482 10.07 -0.09 27.90
N THR A 483 8.76 -0.13 28.23
CA THR A 483 8.16 -1.28 28.90
C THR A 483 8.20 -2.53 28.02
N TRP A 484 8.02 -2.40 26.71
CA TRP A 484 8.03 -3.54 25.79
C TRP A 484 9.43 -4.12 25.58
N GLU A 485 10.47 -3.30 25.74
CA GLU A 485 11.86 -3.77 25.76
C GLU A 485 12.16 -4.62 27.01
N GLN A 486 11.60 -4.23 28.16
CA GLN A 486 11.76 -4.94 29.43
C GLN A 486 10.84 -6.17 29.53
N HIS A 487 9.71 -6.15 28.81
CA HIS A 487 8.66 -7.17 28.83
C HIS A 487 8.33 -7.66 27.40
N PRO A 488 9.23 -8.40 26.74
CA PRO A 488 9.06 -8.81 25.34
C PRO A 488 7.81 -9.68 25.08
N ALA A 489 7.26 -10.32 26.11
CA ALA A 489 6.00 -11.08 26.01
C ALA A 489 4.80 -10.23 25.57
N LEU A 490 4.81 -8.91 25.84
CA LEU A 490 3.74 -8.01 25.41
C LEU A 490 3.55 -8.01 23.88
N GLU A 491 4.64 -8.18 23.11
CA GLU A 491 4.57 -8.29 21.66
C GLU A 491 3.85 -9.57 21.22
N GLU A 492 4.20 -10.72 21.80
CA GLU A 492 3.54 -11.99 21.48
C GLU A 492 2.04 -11.98 21.82
N GLU A 493 1.69 -11.40 22.97
CA GLU A 493 0.30 -11.25 23.41
C GLU A 493 -0.50 -10.30 22.52
N PHE A 494 0.09 -9.16 22.14
CA PHE A 494 -0.49 -8.24 21.16
C PHE A 494 -0.80 -8.97 19.84
N LEU A 495 0.18 -9.71 19.31
CA LEU A 495 0.02 -10.45 18.06
C LEU A 495 -1.00 -11.59 18.18
N ALA A 496 -1.13 -12.22 19.35
CA ALA A 496 -2.20 -13.18 19.62
C ALA A 496 -3.58 -12.53 19.50
N LYS A 497 -3.76 -11.31 20.03
CA LYS A 497 -5.02 -10.55 19.88
C LYS A 497 -5.29 -10.16 18.43
N VAL A 498 -4.27 -9.71 17.69
CA VAL A 498 -4.38 -9.41 16.24
C VAL A 498 -4.85 -10.66 15.49
N ARG A 499 -4.22 -11.81 15.70
CA ARG A 499 -4.59 -13.08 15.04
C ARG A 499 -6.02 -13.50 15.39
N ALA A 500 -6.39 -13.46 16.67
CA ALA A 500 -7.74 -13.81 17.11
C ALA A 500 -8.81 -12.91 16.47
N ARG A 501 -8.57 -11.59 16.44
CA ARG A 501 -9.49 -10.63 15.82
C ARG A 501 -9.59 -10.81 14.31
N ARG A 502 -8.46 -11.07 13.63
CA ARG A 502 -8.44 -11.36 12.18
C ARG A 502 -9.22 -12.64 11.86
N ALA A 503 -8.98 -13.72 12.59
CA ALA A 503 -9.69 -14.99 12.42
C ALA A 503 -11.21 -14.84 12.63
N ALA A 504 -11.63 -13.98 13.58
CA ALA A 504 -13.04 -13.67 13.80
C ALA A 504 -13.65 -12.82 12.68
N ALA A 505 -12.90 -11.85 12.13
CA ALA A 505 -13.38 -10.94 11.09
C ALA A 505 -13.41 -11.58 9.69
N LYS A 506 -12.52 -12.54 9.41
CA LYS A 506 -12.40 -13.17 8.09
C LYS A 506 -12.32 -14.68 8.22
N GLN A 507 -13.45 -15.34 7.98
CA GLN A 507 -13.50 -16.80 7.84
C GLN A 507 -12.89 -17.20 6.48
N GLY A 508 -11.78 -17.94 6.47
CA GLY A 508 -11.13 -18.40 5.23
C GLY A 508 -9.73 -18.99 5.41
N SER A 509 -9.15 -19.51 4.33
CA SER A 509 -7.87 -20.26 4.27
C SER A 509 -6.60 -19.42 4.53
N TYR A 510 -6.74 -18.27 5.17
CA TYR A 510 -5.75 -17.20 5.10
C TYR A 510 -4.84 -17.08 6.31
N ASP A 511 -5.06 -17.84 7.39
CA ASP A 511 -4.39 -17.64 8.68
C ASP A 511 -3.55 -18.82 9.20
N PRO A 512 -3.78 -20.10 8.85
CA PRO A 512 -2.85 -21.17 9.25
C PRO A 512 -2.05 -21.82 8.09
N PRO A 513 -0.70 -21.88 8.20
CA PRO A 513 0.15 -21.05 9.04
C PRO A 513 0.79 -19.91 8.24
N TYR A 514 0.38 -18.69 8.57
CA TYR A 514 0.98 -17.46 8.03
C TYR A 514 2.22 -17.07 8.83
N GLY A 515 3.31 -16.74 8.12
CA GLY A 515 4.49 -16.10 8.68
C GLY A 515 5.45 -17.03 9.43
N ASP A 516 5.29 -18.36 9.35
CA ASP A 516 6.18 -19.34 10.02
C ASP A 516 7.66 -19.22 9.62
N THR A 517 7.95 -18.60 8.48
CA THR A 517 9.31 -18.38 7.99
C THR A 517 9.88 -17.01 8.39
N LEU A 518 9.07 -16.13 8.99
CA LEU A 518 9.51 -14.84 9.49
C LEU A 518 10.15 -14.99 10.86
N ASP A 519 11.16 -14.18 11.15
CA ASP A 519 11.77 -14.18 12.48
C ASP A 519 10.81 -13.58 13.52
N HIS A 520 10.59 -14.33 14.60
CA HIS A 520 9.77 -13.93 15.75
C HIS A 520 10.56 -13.16 16.80
N ALA A 521 11.89 -13.13 16.73
CA ALA A 521 12.71 -12.44 17.71
C ALA A 521 12.47 -10.93 17.66
N ARG A 522 12.27 -10.32 18.84
CA ARG A 522 12.19 -8.86 18.98
C ARG A 522 13.49 -8.22 18.45
N GLY A 523 13.36 -7.17 17.65
CA GLY A 523 14.49 -6.49 16.99
C GLY A 523 14.98 -7.16 15.69
N SER A 524 14.39 -8.28 15.26
CA SER A 524 14.76 -8.93 14.00
C SER A 524 14.36 -8.12 12.75
N PHE A 525 13.36 -7.25 12.86
CA PHE A 525 12.99 -6.37 11.76
C PHE A 525 14.00 -5.22 11.63
N THR A 526 14.67 -5.19 10.49
CA THR A 526 15.49 -4.06 10.08
C THR A 526 14.79 -3.29 8.96
N ALA A 527 14.42 -2.03 9.21
CA ALA A 527 13.91 -1.19 8.13
C ALA A 527 15.04 -0.88 7.15
N GLY A 528 14.75 -0.85 5.84
CA GLY A 528 15.72 -0.45 4.80
C GLY A 528 16.21 0.99 4.95
N SER A 529 15.63 1.74 5.87
CA SER A 529 15.99 3.10 6.23
C SER A 529 17.03 3.19 7.35
N GLY A 530 18.00 2.28 7.44
CA GLY A 530 19.14 2.45 8.34
C GLY A 530 19.80 3.84 8.22
N GLU A 531 19.69 4.51 7.07
CA GLU A 531 20.08 5.91 6.90
C GLU A 531 19.18 6.93 7.63
N LEU A 532 17.88 6.67 7.80
CA LEU A 532 16.94 7.56 8.50
C LEU A 532 17.16 7.51 10.01
N ASP A 533 17.35 6.31 10.57
CA ASP A 533 17.63 6.16 12.00
C ASP A 533 19.06 6.61 12.32
N ALA A 534 20.05 6.29 11.48
CA ALA A 534 21.40 6.84 11.62
C ALA A 534 21.46 8.36 11.43
N ALA A 535 20.62 8.95 10.57
CA ALA A 535 20.55 10.41 10.42
C ALA A 535 19.81 11.09 11.59
N VAL A 536 18.84 10.41 12.22
CA VAL A 536 18.19 10.89 13.44
C VAL A 536 19.17 10.80 14.62
N GLU A 537 19.84 9.66 14.81
CA GLU A 537 20.88 9.50 15.82
C GLU A 537 22.04 10.49 15.62
N ALA A 538 22.54 10.67 14.39
CA ALA A 538 23.60 11.63 14.10
C ALA A 538 23.15 13.09 14.34
N ALA A 539 21.88 13.42 14.10
CA ALA A 539 21.33 14.74 14.40
C ALA A 539 21.17 14.97 15.91
N GLU A 540 20.80 13.94 16.66
CA GLU A 540 20.73 13.99 18.13
C GLU A 540 22.12 14.06 18.77
N GLU A 541 23.08 13.30 18.26
CA GLU A 541 24.50 13.33 18.67
C GLU A 541 25.12 14.70 18.39
N ALA A 542 24.89 15.27 17.19
CA ALA A 542 25.34 16.62 16.85
C ALA A 542 24.72 17.71 17.75
N SER A 543 23.47 17.51 18.18
CA SER A 543 22.79 18.40 19.14
C SER A 543 23.40 18.29 20.55
N ARG A 544 23.81 17.09 20.99
CA ARG A 544 24.51 16.89 22.27
C ARG A 544 25.90 17.54 22.27
N VAL A 545 26.64 17.41 21.18
CA VAL A 545 28.01 17.96 21.06
C VAL A 545 27.98 19.50 20.90
N GLY A 546 26.94 20.07 20.29
CA GLY A 546 26.78 21.53 20.16
C GLY A 546 26.48 22.30 21.45
N GLY A 547 26.16 21.60 22.55
CA GLY A 547 25.80 22.21 23.85
C GLY A 547 26.99 22.46 24.80
N ALA A 548 28.18 21.96 24.49
CA ALA A 548 29.35 22.04 25.38
C ALA A 548 30.51 22.79 24.70
N GLY A 549 30.36 24.11 24.52
CA GLY A 549 31.39 25.00 24.01
C GLY A 549 31.81 26.04 25.03
N GLY A 550 32.51 25.61 26.08
CA GLY A 550 33.16 26.48 27.07
C GLY A 550 34.58 26.00 27.38
N ALA A 551 35.54 26.72 26.79
CA ALA A 551 36.94 26.92 27.20
C ALA A 551 37.91 25.72 27.35
N ASP A 552 38.98 25.85 26.56
CA ASP A 552 40.41 25.63 26.87
C ASP A 552 41.07 24.23 26.79
N ASP A 553 42.17 24.29 26.01
CA ASP A 553 43.48 23.63 26.12
C ASP A 553 43.73 22.16 25.72
N ASP A 554 44.39 22.05 24.56
CA ASP A 554 45.80 21.65 24.39
C ASP A 554 46.26 20.17 24.55
N VAL A 555 47.14 19.80 23.60
CA VAL A 555 48.09 18.67 23.50
C VAL A 555 47.57 17.22 23.45
N GLY A 556 47.97 16.49 22.38
CA GLY A 556 48.19 15.05 22.52
C GLY A 556 48.23 14.18 21.26
N THR A 557 49.28 14.29 20.45
CA THR A 557 49.67 13.26 19.46
C THR A 557 49.92 11.88 20.09
N ARG A 558 49.23 10.84 19.62
CA ARG A 558 49.50 9.38 19.70
C ARG A 558 48.37 8.70 18.91
N GLY A 559 48.50 7.67 18.09
CA GLY A 559 49.55 6.73 17.74
C GLY A 559 48.78 5.58 17.08
N LEU A 560 49.00 5.34 15.79
CA LEU A 560 48.39 4.24 15.04
C LEU A 560 48.95 2.90 15.55
N PRO A 561 48.12 1.86 15.67
CA PRO A 561 48.59 0.50 15.48
C PRO A 561 47.95 -0.14 14.25
N ASP A 562 48.87 -0.57 13.38
CA ASP A 562 48.95 -1.78 12.57
C ASP A 562 47.74 -2.71 12.41
N GLU A 563 47.55 -3.07 11.13
CA GLU A 563 47.39 -4.42 10.58
C GLU A 563 46.46 -5.39 11.33
N VAL A 564 45.29 -5.64 10.74
CA VAL A 564 44.55 -6.89 10.94
C VAL A 564 44.40 -7.59 9.59
N GLU A 565 44.95 -8.80 9.56
CA GLU A 565 45.03 -9.75 8.46
C GLU A 565 43.65 -10.15 7.93
N ALA A 566 43.57 -10.27 6.60
CA ALA A 566 42.50 -10.96 5.91
C ALA A 566 42.67 -12.48 6.03
N PRO A 567 41.63 -13.26 6.37
CA PRO A 567 41.60 -14.67 6.09
C PRO A 567 41.04 -14.94 4.69
N SER A 568 41.72 -15.87 4.04
CA SER A 568 41.58 -16.43 2.71
C SER A 568 40.23 -17.09 2.41
N GLU A 569 39.89 -16.99 1.13
CA GLU A 569 39.01 -17.89 0.37
C GLU A 569 39.45 -19.35 0.52
N ASP A 570 38.51 -20.26 0.78
CA ASP A 570 38.40 -21.58 0.13
C ASP A 570 37.25 -22.42 0.72
N ASP A 571 36.57 -23.12 -0.19
CA ASP A 571 35.74 -24.34 -0.02
C ASP A 571 34.40 -24.29 0.73
N ALA A 572 33.30 -24.20 -0.03
CA ALA A 572 32.10 -25.02 0.25
C ALA A 572 31.25 -25.23 -1.01
N GLU A 573 31.10 -26.50 -1.37
CA GLU A 573 30.45 -27.05 -2.54
C GLU A 573 28.95 -26.75 -2.64
N ALA A 574 28.49 -26.58 -3.88
CA ALA A 574 27.08 -26.50 -4.24
C ALA A 574 26.40 -27.88 -4.13
N PRO A 575 25.21 -28.00 -3.52
CA PRO A 575 24.35 -29.16 -3.73
C PRO A 575 23.53 -29.00 -5.02
N THR A 576 23.56 -30.07 -5.78
CA THR A 576 22.90 -30.32 -7.06
C THR A 576 21.38 -30.35 -6.96
N GLU A 577 20.77 -30.02 -8.09
CA GLU A 577 19.37 -30.19 -8.47
C GLU A 577 18.83 -31.58 -8.06
N ASP A 578 17.69 -31.60 -7.37
CA ASP A 578 16.88 -32.79 -7.18
C ASP A 578 15.43 -32.48 -7.57
N ASP A 579 14.92 -33.36 -8.42
CA ASP A 579 13.65 -33.29 -9.13
C ASP A 579 12.43 -33.29 -8.20
N ALA A 580 11.58 -32.26 -8.30
CA ALA A 580 10.24 -32.27 -7.73
C ALA A 580 9.26 -32.78 -8.79
N GLU A 581 8.97 -34.09 -8.72
CA GLU A 581 7.93 -34.77 -9.49
C GLU A 581 6.57 -34.10 -9.35
N ALA A 582 5.90 -33.89 -10.48
CA ALA A 582 4.50 -33.51 -10.53
C ALA A 582 3.61 -34.72 -10.14
N PRO A 583 2.51 -34.52 -9.40
CA PRO A 583 1.59 -35.62 -9.09
C PRO A 583 0.89 -36.09 -10.38
N THR A 584 1.07 -37.37 -10.69
CA THR A 584 0.35 -38.11 -11.72
C THR A 584 -1.12 -38.25 -11.34
N GLU A 585 -2.03 -37.82 -12.22
CA GLU A 585 -3.46 -38.11 -12.13
C GLU A 585 -3.70 -39.55 -12.61
N ASP A 586 -4.16 -40.41 -11.69
CA ASP A 586 -4.76 -41.70 -11.99
C ASP A 586 -6.12 -41.48 -12.69
N ALA A 587 -6.17 -41.77 -13.98
CA ALA A 587 -7.43 -41.90 -14.73
C ALA A 587 -8.00 -43.31 -14.53
N PRO A 588 -9.28 -43.49 -14.16
CA PRO A 588 -9.93 -44.78 -14.22
C PRO A 588 -10.24 -45.16 -15.68
N ASP A 589 -9.76 -46.35 -16.01
CA ASP A 589 -9.96 -47.10 -17.24
C ASP A 589 -11.43 -47.54 -17.44
N GLY A 590 -11.84 -47.64 -18.72
CA GLY A 590 -12.92 -48.53 -19.16
C GLY A 590 -14.34 -47.95 -19.26
N GLY A 591 -14.72 -47.54 -20.47
CA GLY A 591 -16.11 -47.30 -20.86
C GLY A 591 -16.26 -47.10 -22.36
N GLU A 592 -16.05 -48.16 -23.14
CA GLU A 592 -16.30 -48.18 -24.59
C GLU A 592 -17.79 -47.91 -24.89
N ALA A 593 -18.06 -46.82 -25.60
CA ALA A 593 -19.32 -46.59 -26.30
C ALA A 593 -19.01 -46.43 -27.79
N GLU A 594 -19.27 -47.47 -28.56
CA GLU A 594 -19.30 -47.41 -30.02
C GLU A 594 -20.39 -46.43 -30.47
N VAL A 595 -19.98 -45.33 -31.12
CA VAL A 595 -20.88 -44.47 -31.87
C VAL A 595 -20.47 -44.52 -33.33
N HIS A 596 -21.31 -45.14 -34.15
CA HIS A 596 -21.25 -45.06 -35.60
C HIS A 596 -21.41 -43.59 -36.04
N VAL A 597 -20.41 -43.08 -36.77
CA VAL A 597 -20.51 -41.79 -37.48
C VAL A 597 -20.48 -42.08 -38.97
N ASP A 598 -21.62 -41.82 -39.63
CA ASP A 598 -21.69 -41.75 -41.08
C ASP A 598 -21.01 -40.47 -41.58
N ALA A 599 -20.19 -40.63 -42.61
CA ALA A 599 -19.44 -39.57 -43.26
C ALA A 599 -20.36 -38.62 -44.04
N ALA A 600 -20.10 -37.31 -43.90
CA ALA A 600 -20.47 -36.32 -44.90
C ALA A 600 -19.34 -35.29 -45.02
N GLU A 601 -18.67 -35.32 -46.18
CA GLU A 601 -17.67 -34.37 -46.63
C GLU A 601 -18.30 -32.98 -46.85
N GLY A 602 -17.56 -31.93 -46.49
CA GLY A 602 -17.93 -30.55 -46.81
C GLY A 602 -16.92 -29.55 -46.26
N GLU A 603 -15.94 -29.17 -47.09
CA GLU A 603 -15.06 -28.02 -46.85
C GLU A 603 -15.88 -26.71 -46.87
N GLU A 604 -15.91 -25.95 -45.76
CA GLU A 604 -16.27 -24.53 -45.79
C GLU A 604 -15.17 -23.67 -45.16
N ALA A 605 -14.74 -22.65 -45.91
CA ALA A 605 -13.76 -21.63 -45.55
C ALA A 605 -14.25 -20.72 -44.39
N PRO A 606 -13.34 -20.07 -43.64
CA PRO A 606 -13.70 -19.31 -42.44
C PRO A 606 -14.53 -18.06 -42.79
N ARG A 607 -15.72 -17.94 -42.19
CA ARG A 607 -16.59 -16.77 -42.27
C ARG A 607 -16.12 -15.71 -41.26
N VAL A 608 -15.78 -14.52 -41.77
CA VAL A 608 -15.57 -13.31 -40.97
C VAL A 608 -16.93 -12.82 -40.47
N ALA A 609 -17.20 -12.98 -39.17
CA ALA A 609 -18.41 -12.44 -38.55
C ALA A 609 -18.21 -10.94 -38.24
N ARG A 610 -18.95 -10.05 -38.90
CA ARG A 610 -19.14 -8.66 -38.47
C ARG A 610 -20.32 -8.62 -37.51
N PHE A 611 -20.07 -8.25 -36.26
CA PHE A 611 -21.11 -7.93 -35.30
C PHE A 611 -21.47 -6.44 -35.43
N THR A 612 -22.74 -6.16 -35.74
CA THR A 612 -23.34 -4.82 -35.56
C THR A 612 -24.20 -4.85 -34.31
N TRP A 613 -23.86 -4.00 -33.35
CA TRP A 613 -24.62 -3.78 -32.12
C TRP A 613 -25.76 -2.78 -32.38
N THR A 614 -26.96 -3.11 -31.93
CA THR A 614 -28.12 -2.21 -31.93
C THR A 614 -28.59 -2.02 -30.48
N PRO A 615 -28.64 -0.78 -29.96
CA PRO A 615 -29.10 -0.55 -28.59
C PRO A 615 -30.59 -0.86 -28.43
N PRO A 616 -31.03 -1.36 -27.27
CA PRO A 616 -32.44 -1.57 -26.98
C PRO A 616 -33.16 -0.22 -26.82
N THR A 617 -34.24 -0.04 -27.58
CA THR A 617 -35.20 1.04 -27.39
C THR A 617 -36.01 0.81 -26.12
N GLU A 618 -36.18 1.89 -25.35
CA GLU A 618 -36.95 1.97 -24.11
C GLU A 618 -38.30 1.24 -24.16
N ARG A 619 -38.57 0.46 -23.10
CA ARG A 619 -39.91 0.08 -22.67
C ARG A 619 -40.02 0.23 -21.17
#